data_AF-A0A8K0CL74-F1
#
_entry.id   AF-A0A8K0CL74-F1
#
_cell.length_a   1.000
_cell.length_b   1.000
_cell.length_c   1.000
_cell.angle_alpha   90.00
_cell.angle_beta   90.00
_cell.angle_gamma   90.00
#
_symmetry.space_group_name_H-M   'P 1'
#
loop_
_entity.id
_entity.type
_entity.pdbx_description
1 polymer ?
#
loop_
_entity_poly.entity_id
_entity_poly.type
_entity_poly.pdbx_seq_one_letter_code
_entity_poly.pdbx_strand_id
1 'polypeptide(L)'
;MVLVLIIIVAVLVTLINFLDVKKFSTEKQLPIWIFPILLMFTVGIPVAVIILCMFALYRQCIGIILNIRHGERFIRLLNAKDTLHTINATLQNVINNVLIYQCPKTMSASEFYEALKEKLHQPYTLPKFKVIFKKQFGYSYMLKEKSIFNICFRKMEIINSDNHKLSKTEFMLLINKGANSHLPEDDRMPWEILVGSQPIQWADDQYNYYFALCRYHHSILDGEALMKLTVASYADKENTATTSEKTSNVIMKLCELYESFLAFILIPSWCVLNFVLKKRRKHTILDGKTSNQYHYAINIEDHSGYVQKIKRIKSKIPGASFSAVLFTAVSASLEEFCIK
;
A
#
# COMPACT_ATOMS: atom_id res chain seq x y z
N MET A 1 -3.89 -33.12 -17.40
CA MET A 1 -2.86 -32.68 -18.37
C MET A 1 -1.84 -31.71 -17.76
N VAL A 2 -2.27 -30.58 -17.17
CA VAL A 2 -1.36 -29.58 -16.59
C VAL A 2 -0.49 -30.13 -15.44
N LEU A 3 -1.05 -30.94 -14.54
CA LEU A 3 -0.29 -31.57 -13.44
C LEU A 3 0.82 -32.50 -13.96
N VAL A 4 0.53 -33.26 -15.02
CA VAL A 4 1.50 -34.18 -15.65
C VAL A 4 2.63 -33.37 -16.30
N LEU A 5 2.30 -32.27 -16.97
CA LEU A 5 3.29 -31.36 -17.54
C LEU A 5 4.18 -30.72 -16.45
N ILE A 6 3.60 -30.31 -15.30
CA ILE A 6 4.36 -29.76 -14.17
C ILE A 6 5.33 -30.80 -13.60
N ILE A 7 4.89 -32.06 -13.46
CA ILE A 7 5.74 -33.14 -12.98
C ILE A 7 6.88 -33.41 -13.97
N ILE A 8 6.60 -33.44 -15.27
CA ILE A 8 7.63 -33.63 -16.31
C ILE A 8 8.65 -32.48 -16.29
N VAL A 9 8.19 -31.23 -16.19
CA VAL A 9 9.06 -30.06 -16.10
C VAL A 9 9.91 -30.08 -14.82
N ALA A 10 9.32 -30.44 -13.67
CA ALA A 10 10.06 -30.58 -12.42
C ALA A 10 11.15 -31.66 -12.53
N VAL A 11 10.83 -32.82 -13.13
CA VAL A 11 11.80 -33.91 -13.36
C VAL A 11 12.91 -33.46 -14.30
N LEU A 12 12.60 -32.76 -15.39
CA LEU A 12 13.59 -32.21 -16.33
C LEU A 12 14.51 -31.18 -15.66
N VAL A 13 13.95 -30.26 -14.87
CA VAL A 13 14.73 -29.26 -14.12
C VAL A 13 15.63 -29.93 -13.08
N THR A 14 15.14 -30.96 -12.38
CA THR A 14 15.96 -31.78 -11.49
C THR A 14 17.08 -32.48 -12.25
N LEU A 15 16.80 -33.05 -13.42
CA LEU A 15 17.79 -33.71 -14.26
C LEU A 15 18.87 -32.73 -14.72
N ILE A 16 18.48 -31.53 -15.18
CA ILE A 16 19.40 -30.46 -15.58
C ILE A 16 20.26 -30.02 -14.38
N ASN A 17 19.65 -29.75 -13.23
CA ASN A 17 20.37 -29.41 -12.00
C ASN A 17 21.35 -30.53 -11.59
N PHE A 18 20.96 -31.79 -11.72
CA PHE A 18 21.82 -32.94 -11.43
C PHE A 18 22.99 -33.03 -12.41
N LEU A 19 22.75 -32.79 -13.71
CA LEU A 19 23.79 -32.78 -14.74
C LEU A 19 24.77 -31.61 -14.55
N ASP A 20 24.27 -30.42 -14.21
CA ASP A 20 25.10 -29.25 -13.92
C ASP A 20 25.94 -29.44 -12.66
N VAL A 21 25.37 -30.05 -11.62
CA VAL A 21 26.08 -30.41 -10.39
C VAL A 21 27.13 -31.50 -10.67
N LYS A 22 26.83 -32.49 -11.51
CA LYS A 22 27.79 -33.51 -11.94
C LYS A 22 28.95 -32.91 -12.74
N LYS A 23 28.67 -31.95 -13.63
CA LYS A 23 29.66 -31.22 -14.41
C LYS A 23 30.56 -30.34 -13.53
N PHE A 24 30.00 -29.65 -12.54
CA PHE A 24 30.78 -28.91 -11.55
C PHE A 24 31.58 -29.83 -10.60
N SER A 25 31.05 -31.00 -10.25
CA SER A 25 31.73 -32.00 -9.42
C SER A 25 32.98 -32.59 -10.07
N THR A 26 33.08 -32.53 -11.40
CA THR A 26 34.24 -33.03 -12.13
C THR A 26 35.40 -32.03 -12.14
N GLU A 27 35.14 -30.74 -11.91
CA GLU A 27 36.17 -29.68 -11.83
C GLU A 27 36.53 -29.26 -10.39
N LYS A 28 35.65 -29.45 -9.39
CA LYS A 28 35.91 -29.15 -7.98
C LYS A 28 35.24 -30.18 -7.06
N GLN A 29 35.89 -30.53 -5.95
CA GLN A 29 35.30 -31.33 -4.86
C GLN A 29 34.10 -30.59 -4.28
N LEU A 30 32.90 -30.88 -4.78
CA LEU A 30 31.65 -30.37 -4.20
C LEU A 30 31.42 -31.05 -2.85
N PRO A 31 31.02 -30.30 -1.82
CA PRO A 31 30.70 -30.87 -0.53
C PRO A 31 29.49 -31.82 -0.64
N ILE A 32 29.66 -33.02 -0.08
CA ILE A 32 28.66 -34.11 -0.06
C ILE A 32 27.27 -33.64 0.42
N TRP A 33 27.22 -32.59 1.24
CA TRP A 33 26.00 -31.96 1.76
C TRP A 33 25.07 -31.34 0.69
N ILE A 34 25.50 -31.19 -0.56
CA ILE A 34 24.66 -30.66 -1.66
C ILE A 34 23.63 -31.68 -2.16
N PHE A 35 23.97 -32.98 -2.13
CA PHE A 35 23.08 -34.05 -2.55
C PHE A 35 21.77 -34.18 -1.73
N PRO A 36 21.79 -34.15 -0.39
CA PRO A 36 20.55 -34.17 0.39
C PRO A 36 19.69 -32.92 0.16
N ILE A 37 20.30 -31.77 -0.15
CA ILE A 37 19.57 -30.54 -0.51
C ILE A 37 18.83 -30.75 -1.85
N LEU A 38 19.51 -31.27 -2.87
CA LEU A 38 18.90 -31.57 -4.18
C LEU A 38 17.78 -32.63 -4.08
N LEU A 39 18.00 -33.68 -3.26
CA LEU A 39 16.98 -34.70 -3.00
C LEU A 39 15.76 -34.11 -2.29
N MET A 40 15.97 -33.24 -1.30
CA MET A 40 14.90 -32.51 -0.61
C MET A 40 14.09 -31.65 -1.60
N PHE A 41 14.72 -30.98 -2.57
CA PHE A 41 13.97 -30.24 -3.59
C PHE A 41 13.22 -31.17 -4.55
N THR A 42 13.82 -32.28 -4.96
CA THR A 42 13.21 -33.23 -5.91
C THR A 42 11.93 -33.87 -5.38
N VAL A 43 11.94 -34.26 -4.10
CA VAL A 43 10.75 -34.85 -3.45
C VAL A 43 9.85 -33.77 -2.86
N GLY A 44 10.43 -32.70 -2.34
CA GLY A 44 9.71 -31.62 -1.70
C GLY A 44 8.86 -30.79 -2.66
N ILE A 45 9.31 -30.55 -3.90
CA ILE A 45 8.56 -29.76 -4.88
C ILE A 45 7.23 -30.44 -5.25
N PRO A 46 7.17 -31.72 -5.67
CA PRO A 46 5.91 -32.39 -5.95
C PRO A 46 4.93 -32.38 -4.78
N VAL A 47 5.42 -32.63 -3.56
CA VAL A 47 4.61 -32.59 -2.34
C VAL A 47 4.07 -31.17 -2.09
N ALA A 48 4.92 -30.14 -2.22
CA ALA A 48 4.51 -28.75 -2.10
C ALA A 48 3.47 -28.37 -3.16
N VAL A 49 3.63 -28.81 -4.41
CA VAL A 49 2.64 -28.59 -5.49
C VAL A 49 1.30 -29.22 -5.13
N ILE A 50 1.28 -30.47 -4.64
CA ILE A 50 0.03 -31.13 -4.21
C ILE A 50 -0.65 -30.33 -3.10
N ILE A 51 0.11 -29.91 -2.08
CA ILE A 51 -0.40 -29.09 -0.97
C ILE A 51 -0.96 -27.75 -1.49
N LEU A 52 -0.25 -27.07 -2.38
CA LEU A 52 -0.70 -25.82 -3.00
C LEU A 52 -1.97 -26.02 -3.84
N CYS A 53 -2.08 -27.13 -4.57
CA CYS A 53 -3.31 -27.50 -5.29
C CYS A 53 -4.48 -27.72 -4.34
N MET A 54 -4.28 -28.39 -3.21
CA MET A 54 -5.32 -28.56 -2.18
C MET A 54 -5.78 -27.20 -1.62
N PHE A 55 -4.85 -26.29 -1.30
CA PHE A 55 -5.20 -24.95 -0.84
C PHE A 55 -5.90 -24.12 -1.92
N ALA A 56 -5.50 -24.26 -3.19
CA ALA A 56 -6.17 -23.60 -4.30
C ALA A 56 -7.62 -24.10 -4.43
N LEU A 57 -7.85 -25.41 -4.38
CA LEU A 57 -9.20 -25.99 -4.40
C LEU A 57 -10.04 -25.51 -3.21
N TYR A 58 -9.48 -25.53 -2.00
CA TYR A 58 -10.14 -25.02 -0.81
C TYR A 58 -10.56 -23.56 -0.96
N ARG A 59 -9.66 -22.70 -1.48
CA ARG A 59 -9.96 -21.30 -1.75
C ARG A 59 -11.09 -21.13 -2.77
N GLN A 60 -11.13 -21.95 -3.82
CA GLN A 60 -12.22 -21.93 -4.79
C GLN A 60 -13.56 -22.35 -4.17
N CYS A 61 -13.57 -23.42 -3.38
CA CYS A 61 -14.76 -23.87 -2.65
C CYS A 61 -15.31 -22.76 -1.74
N ILE A 62 -14.44 -22.05 -1.00
CA ILE A 62 -14.87 -20.92 -0.17
C ILE A 62 -15.44 -19.79 -1.02
N GLY A 63 -14.80 -19.46 -2.15
CA GLY A 63 -15.31 -18.46 -3.08
C GLY A 63 -16.74 -18.78 -3.55
N ILE A 64 -16.99 -20.04 -3.89
CA ILE A 64 -18.32 -20.53 -4.29
C ILE A 64 -19.31 -20.43 -3.13
N ILE A 65 -18.95 -20.91 -1.93
CA ILE A 65 -19.81 -20.85 -0.74
C ILE A 65 -20.19 -19.41 -0.41
N LEU A 66 -19.23 -18.48 -0.44
CA LEU A 66 -19.48 -17.06 -0.15
C LEU A 66 -20.35 -16.42 -1.23
N ASN A 67 -20.15 -16.78 -2.50
CA ASN A 67 -20.97 -16.31 -3.61
C ASN A 67 -22.42 -16.79 -3.47
N ILE A 68 -22.65 -18.06 -3.09
CA ILE A 68 -24.00 -18.58 -2.82
C ILE A 68 -24.62 -17.85 -1.63
N ARG A 69 -23.85 -17.62 -0.56
CA ARG A 69 -24.36 -17.02 0.68
C ARG A 69 -24.74 -15.55 0.55
N HIS A 70 -23.94 -14.78 -0.19
CA HIS A 70 -24.09 -13.33 -0.29
C HIS A 70 -24.68 -12.88 -1.63
N GLY A 71 -24.81 -13.79 -2.61
CA GLY A 71 -25.33 -13.51 -3.94
C GLY A 71 -24.55 -12.40 -4.64
N GLU A 72 -25.27 -11.51 -5.31
CA GLU A 72 -24.71 -10.38 -6.08
C GLU A 72 -23.92 -9.36 -5.24
N ARG A 73 -24.00 -9.44 -3.92
CA ARG A 73 -23.18 -8.59 -3.04
C ARG A 73 -21.76 -9.09 -2.94
N PHE A 74 -21.50 -10.38 -3.18
CA PHE A 74 -20.15 -10.90 -3.19
C PHE A 74 -19.39 -10.40 -4.41
N ILE A 75 -18.24 -9.77 -4.19
CA ILE A 75 -17.40 -9.31 -5.29
C ILE A 75 -16.32 -10.35 -5.55
N ARG A 76 -15.46 -10.59 -4.54
CA ARG A 76 -14.36 -11.55 -4.61
C ARG A 76 -13.69 -11.74 -3.24
N LEU A 77 -12.91 -12.81 -3.13
CA LEU A 77 -11.88 -12.93 -2.10
C LEU A 77 -10.79 -11.88 -2.33
N LEU A 78 -10.19 -11.37 -1.24
CA LEU A 78 -9.01 -10.50 -1.38
C LEU A 78 -7.84 -11.28 -2.01
N ASN A 79 -7.04 -10.57 -2.80
CA ASN A 79 -5.83 -11.11 -3.40
C ASN A 79 -4.73 -11.27 -2.34
N ALA A 80 -3.78 -12.17 -2.55
CA ALA A 80 -2.73 -12.46 -1.56
C ALA A 80 -1.97 -11.19 -1.10
N LYS A 81 -1.63 -10.30 -2.04
CA LYS A 81 -1.01 -9.00 -1.76
C LYS A 81 -1.88 -8.14 -0.82
N ASP A 82 -3.17 -8.04 -1.13
CA ASP A 82 -4.11 -7.23 -0.36
C ASP A 82 -4.45 -7.86 0.99
N THR A 83 -4.43 -9.20 1.08
CA THR A 83 -4.69 -9.96 2.30
C THR A 83 -3.60 -9.74 3.34
N LEU A 84 -2.33 -9.62 2.94
CA LEU A 84 -1.23 -9.28 3.88
C LEU A 84 -1.53 -7.99 4.65
N HIS A 85 -2.11 -7.00 3.97
CA HIS A 85 -2.53 -5.75 4.59
C HIS A 85 -3.75 -5.89 5.51
N THR A 86 -4.46 -7.02 5.49
CA THR A 86 -5.59 -7.29 6.39
C THR A 86 -5.23 -8.19 7.58
N ILE A 87 -4.04 -8.78 7.61
CA ILE A 87 -3.61 -9.72 8.66
C ILE A 87 -3.11 -8.98 9.90
N ASN A 88 -2.34 -7.90 9.71
CA ASN A 88 -1.77 -7.14 10.82
C ASN A 88 -2.72 -6.04 11.33
N ALA A 89 -2.51 -5.64 12.59
CA ALA A 89 -3.23 -4.54 13.23
C ALA A 89 -3.28 -3.33 12.30
N THR A 90 -4.50 -2.89 12.06
CA THR A 90 -5.02 -2.10 10.94
C THR A 90 -4.34 -0.76 10.72
N LEU A 91 -3.79 -0.16 11.77
CA LEU A 91 -3.11 1.14 11.68
C LEU A 91 -1.96 1.14 10.67
N GLN A 92 -1.13 0.09 10.64
CA GLN A 92 0.06 0.05 9.76
C GLN A 92 -0.25 0.03 8.25
N ASN A 93 -1.49 -0.32 7.89
CA ASN A 93 -1.90 -0.53 6.50
C ASN A 93 -2.81 0.58 5.98
N VAL A 94 -2.88 1.72 6.70
CA VAL A 94 -3.65 2.90 6.28
C VAL A 94 -2.72 3.96 5.73
N ILE A 95 -2.99 4.39 4.51
CA ILE A 95 -2.38 5.56 3.89
C ILE A 95 -3.20 6.78 4.33
N ASN A 96 -2.55 7.68 5.05
CA ASN A 96 -3.14 8.94 5.51
C ASN A 96 -2.64 10.07 4.60
N ASN A 97 -3.57 10.88 4.10
CA ASN A 97 -3.29 12.05 3.28
C ASN A 97 -4.00 13.26 3.89
N VAL A 98 -3.23 14.28 4.22
CA VAL A 98 -3.75 15.53 4.76
C VAL A 98 -3.81 16.55 3.64
N LEU A 99 -5.01 17.00 3.31
CA LEU A 99 -5.27 18.04 2.33
C LEU A 99 -5.64 19.32 3.07
N ILE A 100 -4.96 20.42 2.74
CA ILE A 100 -5.19 21.75 3.30
C ILE A 100 -5.72 22.66 2.19
N TYR A 101 -6.81 23.34 2.46
CA TYR A 101 -7.53 24.19 1.50
C TYR A 101 -7.52 25.63 1.97
N GLN A 102 -7.12 26.52 1.07
CA GLN A 102 -7.25 27.95 1.25
C GLN A 102 -8.65 28.37 0.81
N CYS A 103 -9.45 28.90 1.73
CA CYS A 103 -10.82 29.33 1.50
C CYS A 103 -10.98 30.82 1.82
N PRO A 104 -11.93 31.53 1.16
CA PRO A 104 -12.28 32.89 1.53
C PRO A 104 -12.73 32.97 3.00
N LYS A 105 -12.42 34.08 3.68
CA LYS A 105 -12.84 34.33 5.08
C LYS A 105 -14.33 34.22 5.32
N THR A 106 -15.13 34.50 4.30
CA THR A 106 -16.59 34.47 4.36
C THR A 106 -17.14 33.04 4.43
N MET A 107 -16.35 32.04 4.02
CA MET A 107 -16.77 30.65 4.01
C MET A 107 -16.77 30.08 5.42
N SER A 108 -17.93 29.59 5.86
CA SER A 108 -18.09 28.90 7.14
C SER A 108 -17.59 27.45 7.07
N ALA A 109 -17.29 26.84 8.23
CA ALA A 109 -16.87 25.44 8.29
C ALA A 109 -17.95 24.47 7.77
N SER A 110 -19.23 24.81 7.96
CA SER A 110 -20.37 24.05 7.42
C SER A 110 -20.45 24.15 5.90
N GLU A 111 -20.25 25.35 5.33
CA GLU A 111 -20.22 25.53 3.88
C GLU A 111 -19.06 24.78 3.24
N PHE A 112 -17.87 24.86 3.86
CA PHE A 112 -16.71 24.09 3.41
C PHE A 112 -16.99 22.58 3.42
N TYR A 113 -17.60 22.07 4.49
CA TYR A 113 -17.95 20.65 4.60
C TYR A 113 -18.88 20.20 3.49
N GLU A 114 -19.97 20.93 3.23
CA GLU A 114 -20.93 20.55 2.17
C GLU A 114 -20.32 20.71 0.77
N ALA A 115 -19.54 21.77 0.52
CA ALA A 115 -18.84 21.95 -0.75
C ALA A 115 -17.84 20.81 -1.03
N LEU A 116 -17.08 20.39 0.00
CA LEU A 116 -16.16 19.27 -0.13
C LEU A 116 -16.92 17.95 -0.33
N LYS A 117 -18.02 17.76 0.40
CA LYS A 117 -18.88 16.57 0.29
C LYS A 117 -19.45 16.43 -1.12
N GLU A 118 -19.95 17.51 -1.71
CA GLU A 118 -20.47 17.53 -3.07
C GLU A 118 -19.37 17.21 -4.09
N LYS A 119 -18.22 17.87 -3.99
CA LYS A 119 -17.09 17.68 -4.92
C LYS A 119 -16.54 16.25 -4.87
N LEU A 120 -16.46 15.67 -3.67
CA LEU A 120 -15.97 14.30 -3.48
C LEU A 120 -17.07 13.24 -3.63
N HIS A 121 -18.35 13.59 -3.76
CA HIS A 121 -19.38 12.56 -3.93
C HIS A 121 -19.13 11.73 -5.19
N GLN A 122 -18.77 12.37 -6.31
CA GLN A 122 -18.60 11.73 -7.61
C GLN A 122 -17.46 10.69 -7.66
N PRO A 123 -16.20 11.02 -7.30
CA PRO A 123 -15.10 10.05 -7.37
C PRO A 123 -15.30 8.83 -6.46
N TYR A 124 -16.04 8.97 -5.36
CA TYR A 124 -16.29 7.88 -4.40
C TYR A 124 -17.57 7.10 -4.74
N THR A 125 -18.21 7.39 -5.87
CA THR A 125 -19.23 6.51 -6.44
C THR A 125 -18.64 5.27 -7.13
N LEU A 126 -17.32 5.25 -7.38
CA LEU A 126 -16.65 4.12 -8.04
C LEU A 126 -16.86 2.82 -7.25
N PRO A 127 -17.01 1.67 -7.94
CA PRO A 127 -17.30 0.38 -7.30
C PRO A 127 -16.35 0.01 -6.16
N LYS A 128 -15.07 0.38 -6.27
CA LYS A 128 -14.03 0.09 -5.27
C LYS A 128 -14.24 0.79 -3.93
N PHE A 129 -14.92 1.94 -3.89
CA PHE A 129 -15.23 2.67 -2.65
C PHE A 129 -16.57 2.26 -2.03
N LYS A 130 -17.34 1.43 -2.74
CA LYS A 130 -18.62 0.85 -2.29
C LYS A 130 -18.43 -0.58 -1.79
N VAL A 131 -17.30 -0.85 -1.13
CA VAL A 131 -16.99 -2.19 -0.59
C VAL A 131 -16.75 -2.16 0.90
N ILE A 132 -17.14 -3.24 1.57
CA ILE A 132 -16.81 -3.54 2.97
C ILE A 132 -16.01 -4.84 3.03
N PHE A 133 -15.01 -4.89 3.91
CA PHE A 133 -14.23 -6.10 4.16
C PHE A 133 -14.87 -6.95 5.24
N LYS A 134 -14.91 -8.26 5.01
CA LYS A 134 -15.33 -9.26 5.99
C LYS A 134 -14.34 -10.40 6.02
N LYS A 135 -14.28 -11.10 7.16
CA LYS A 135 -13.44 -12.29 7.35
C LYS A 135 -14.33 -13.48 7.67
N GLN A 136 -14.15 -14.58 6.94
CA GLN A 136 -14.81 -15.86 7.24
C GLN A 136 -13.98 -17.02 6.67
N PHE A 137 -14.00 -18.17 7.33
CA PHE A 137 -13.26 -19.38 6.90
C PHE A 137 -11.74 -19.14 6.74
N GLY A 138 -11.19 -18.19 7.48
CA GLY A 138 -9.77 -17.79 7.36
C GLY A 138 -9.45 -16.89 6.16
N TYR A 139 -10.45 -16.45 5.38
CA TYR A 139 -10.26 -15.54 4.25
C TYR A 139 -10.94 -14.20 4.46
N SER A 140 -10.24 -13.14 4.07
CA SER A 140 -10.82 -11.81 3.89
C SER A 140 -11.48 -11.71 2.50
N TYR A 141 -12.68 -11.13 2.43
CA TYR A 141 -13.43 -10.95 1.19
C TYR A 141 -14.14 -9.59 1.13
N MET A 142 -14.48 -9.16 -0.09
CA MET A 142 -15.13 -7.87 -0.35
C MET A 142 -16.62 -8.06 -0.64
N LEU A 143 -17.45 -7.28 0.04
CA LEU A 143 -18.89 -7.18 -0.23
C LEU A 143 -19.27 -5.79 -0.74
N LYS A 144 -20.19 -5.73 -1.69
CA LYS A 144 -20.80 -4.49 -2.15
C LYS A 144 -21.76 -3.93 -1.10
N GLU A 145 -21.64 -2.64 -0.82
CA GLU A 145 -22.48 -1.91 0.13
C GLU A 145 -22.91 -0.56 -0.46
N LYS A 146 -24.20 -0.25 -0.36
CA LYS A 146 -24.81 0.85 -1.14
C LYS A 146 -24.67 2.22 -0.46
N SER A 147 -24.45 2.26 0.86
CA SER A 147 -24.51 3.48 1.68
C SER A 147 -23.25 3.75 2.51
N ILE A 148 -22.06 3.52 1.93
CA ILE A 148 -20.79 3.69 2.65
C ILE A 148 -20.41 5.17 2.84
N PHE A 149 -20.76 6.03 1.87
CA PHE A 149 -20.23 7.40 1.82
C PHE A 149 -20.53 8.21 3.09
N ASN A 150 -21.77 8.18 3.60
CA ASN A 150 -22.14 8.92 4.81
C ASN A 150 -21.48 8.38 6.09
N ILE A 151 -21.10 7.09 6.10
CA ILE A 151 -20.41 6.48 7.24
C ILE A 151 -18.92 6.87 7.22
N CYS A 152 -18.34 6.92 6.02
CA CYS A 152 -16.93 7.21 5.80
C CYS A 152 -16.61 8.71 5.72
N PHE A 153 -17.59 9.58 5.50
CA PHE A 153 -17.40 11.03 5.42
C PHE A 153 -17.90 11.69 6.70
N ARG A 154 -16.99 12.10 7.59
CA ARG A 154 -17.32 12.58 8.94
C ARG A 154 -16.64 13.90 9.25
N LYS A 155 -17.26 14.67 10.14
CA LYS A 155 -16.65 15.85 10.76
C LYS A 155 -15.71 15.42 11.89
N MET A 156 -14.58 16.07 12.01
CA MET A 156 -13.72 15.95 13.18
C MET A 156 -14.32 16.68 14.38
N GLU A 157 -13.97 16.21 15.57
CA GLU A 157 -14.31 16.84 16.83
C GLU A 157 -13.76 18.27 16.90
N ILE A 158 -14.52 19.14 17.58
CA ILE A 158 -14.13 20.51 17.89
C ILE A 158 -13.34 20.47 19.20
N ILE A 159 -12.12 21.00 19.21
CA ILE A 159 -11.29 21.03 20.43
C ILE A 159 -11.74 22.17 21.37
N ASN A 160 -12.15 23.31 20.81
CA ASN A 160 -12.57 24.48 21.56
C ASN A 160 -13.83 25.11 20.94
N SER A 161 -14.88 25.28 21.75
CA SER A 161 -16.20 25.76 21.31
C SER A 161 -16.25 27.25 20.94
N ASP A 162 -15.24 28.03 21.31
CA ASP A 162 -15.24 29.50 21.19
C ASP A 162 -14.87 30.02 19.80
N ASN A 163 -15.14 29.25 18.72
CA ASN A 163 -14.82 29.63 17.33
C ASN A 163 -13.33 29.98 17.07
N HIS A 164 -12.43 29.53 17.95
CA HIS A 164 -11.01 29.79 17.82
C HIS A 164 -10.42 29.01 16.63
N LYS A 165 -9.52 29.66 15.86
CA LYS A 165 -8.70 28.99 14.85
C LYS A 165 -7.79 27.97 15.54
N LEU A 166 -7.61 26.77 14.98
CA LEU A 166 -6.73 25.75 15.54
C LEU A 166 -5.28 26.21 15.48
N SER A 167 -4.60 26.23 16.62
CA SER A 167 -3.15 26.38 16.67
C SER A 167 -2.47 25.19 15.97
N LYS A 168 -1.19 25.37 15.61
CA LYS A 168 -0.37 24.30 15.02
C LYS A 168 -0.38 23.04 15.90
N THR A 169 -0.25 23.19 17.21
CA THR A 169 -0.22 22.05 18.15
C THR A 169 -1.55 21.31 18.20
N GLU A 170 -2.67 22.03 18.26
CA GLU A 170 -4.02 21.44 18.26
C GLU A 170 -4.32 20.74 16.94
N PHE A 171 -3.95 21.35 15.81
CA PHE A 171 -4.05 20.73 14.49
C PHE A 171 -3.27 19.42 14.43
N MET A 172 -2.02 19.41 14.88
CA MET A 172 -1.21 18.18 14.89
C MET A 172 -1.80 17.13 15.81
N LEU A 173 -2.37 17.51 16.96
CA LEU A 173 -3.05 16.59 17.86
C LEU A 173 -4.28 15.95 17.20
N LEU A 174 -5.10 16.74 16.47
CA LEU A 174 -6.24 16.22 15.72
C LEU A 174 -5.84 15.25 14.62
N ILE A 175 -4.82 15.60 13.83
CA ILE A 175 -4.32 14.74 12.76
C ILE A 175 -3.74 13.45 13.34
N ASN A 176 -2.93 13.53 14.42
CA ASN A 176 -2.40 12.35 15.10
C ASN A 176 -3.53 11.47 15.66
N LYS A 177 -4.55 12.06 16.31
CA LYS A 177 -5.71 11.33 16.83
C LYS A 177 -6.47 10.64 15.70
N GLY A 178 -6.74 11.35 14.61
CA GLY A 178 -7.46 10.82 13.44
C GLY A 178 -6.66 9.76 12.67
N ALA A 179 -5.35 9.92 12.54
CA ALA A 179 -4.51 8.97 11.81
C ALA A 179 -4.33 7.65 12.57
N ASN A 180 -4.29 7.72 13.91
CA ASN A 180 -4.12 6.57 14.80
C ASN A 180 -5.45 5.96 15.28
N SER A 181 -6.60 6.45 14.82
CA SER A 181 -7.90 5.85 15.15
C SER A 181 -8.21 4.66 14.24
N HIS A 182 -9.16 3.80 14.62
CA HIS A 182 -9.65 2.77 13.72
C HIS A 182 -10.47 3.39 12.56
N LEU A 183 -10.37 2.80 11.38
CA LEU A 183 -11.31 3.07 10.29
C LEU A 183 -12.73 2.64 10.71
N PRO A 184 -13.78 3.19 10.08
CA PRO A 184 -15.16 2.89 10.45
C PRO A 184 -15.49 1.40 10.42
N GLU A 185 -16.48 1.01 11.24
CA GLU A 185 -16.93 -0.38 11.38
C GLU A 185 -15.83 -1.35 11.84
N ASP A 186 -14.95 -0.93 12.77
CA ASP A 186 -13.84 -1.76 13.28
C ASP A 186 -12.89 -2.20 12.14
N ASP A 187 -12.44 -1.20 11.36
CA ASP A 187 -11.57 -1.35 10.19
C ASP A 187 -12.10 -2.20 9.02
N ARG A 188 -13.39 -2.48 9.02
CA ARG A 188 -14.05 -3.17 7.89
C ARG A 188 -14.27 -2.23 6.72
N MET A 189 -14.39 -0.92 6.95
CA MET A 189 -14.46 0.06 5.86
C MET A 189 -13.07 0.38 5.34
N PRO A 190 -12.85 0.37 4.02
CA PRO A 190 -11.51 0.51 3.47
C PRO A 190 -11.06 1.96 3.32
N TRP A 191 -11.88 2.95 3.68
CA TRP A 191 -11.52 4.35 3.62
C TRP A 191 -12.35 5.21 4.57
N GLU A 192 -11.87 6.42 4.83
CA GLU A 192 -12.54 7.45 5.59
C GLU A 192 -12.04 8.84 5.16
N ILE A 193 -12.91 9.85 5.23
CA ILE A 193 -12.55 11.26 5.10
C ILE A 193 -13.05 11.98 6.35
N LEU A 194 -12.10 12.51 7.09
CA LEU A 194 -12.31 13.30 8.29
C LEU A 194 -12.09 14.78 7.96
N VAL A 195 -13.15 15.57 8.02
CA VAL A 195 -13.12 16.99 7.67
C VAL A 195 -12.97 17.84 8.93
N GLY A 196 -12.00 18.75 8.93
CA GLY A 196 -11.80 19.69 10.03
C GLY A 196 -12.99 20.64 10.20
N SER A 197 -13.53 20.70 11.42
CA SER A 197 -14.67 21.57 11.77
C SER A 197 -14.24 23.00 12.14
N GLN A 198 -12.95 23.25 12.27
CA GLN A 198 -12.38 24.54 12.65
C GLN A 198 -11.28 24.95 11.65
N PRO A 199 -11.17 26.25 11.32
CA PRO A 199 -10.09 26.74 10.49
C PRO A 199 -8.75 26.65 11.24
N ILE A 200 -7.65 26.48 10.51
CA ILE A 200 -6.29 26.45 11.05
C ILE A 200 -5.74 27.87 11.11
N GLN A 201 -5.07 28.20 12.20
CA GLN A 201 -4.24 29.40 12.29
C GLN A 201 -2.98 29.19 11.44
N TRP A 202 -3.00 29.78 10.26
CA TRP A 202 -1.87 29.76 9.32
C TRP A 202 -1.26 31.15 9.18
N ALA A 203 -0.11 31.24 8.51
CA ALA A 203 0.66 32.48 8.41
C ALA A 203 -0.07 33.65 7.71
N ASP A 204 -1.06 33.36 6.87
CA ASP A 204 -1.82 34.40 6.16
C ASP A 204 -3.19 34.58 6.80
N ASP A 205 -3.39 35.75 7.42
CA ASP A 205 -4.65 36.08 8.05
C ASP A 205 -5.72 36.48 7.06
N GLN A 206 -5.49 36.57 5.74
CA GLN A 206 -6.50 36.94 4.75
C GLN A 206 -7.47 35.80 4.40
N TYR A 207 -7.10 34.54 4.68
CA TYR A 207 -7.86 33.36 4.30
C TYR A 207 -8.17 32.48 5.51
N ASN A 208 -9.23 31.67 5.39
CA ASN A 208 -9.48 30.56 6.29
C ASN A 208 -8.87 29.30 5.69
N TYR A 209 -8.05 28.61 6.46
CA TYR A 209 -7.45 27.34 6.03
C TYR A 209 -8.22 26.19 6.65
N TYR A 210 -8.89 25.39 5.83
CA TYR A 210 -9.55 24.17 6.29
C TYR A 210 -8.76 22.95 5.87
N PHE A 211 -9.03 21.80 6.48
CA PHE A 211 -8.33 20.57 6.15
C PHE A 211 -9.26 19.37 6.07
N ALA A 212 -8.82 18.36 5.34
CA ALA A 212 -9.42 17.04 5.33
C ALA A 212 -8.33 15.97 5.44
N LEU A 213 -8.47 15.08 6.42
CA LEU A 213 -7.65 13.88 6.55
C LEU A 213 -8.35 12.75 5.81
N CYS A 214 -7.81 12.38 4.66
CA CYS A 214 -8.27 11.25 3.87
C CYS A 214 -7.45 10.01 4.23
N ARG A 215 -8.12 8.92 4.55
CA ARG A 215 -7.53 7.68 5.07
C ARG A 215 -7.96 6.53 4.19
N TYR A 216 -7.02 5.72 3.73
CA TYR A 216 -7.30 4.60 2.83
C TYR A 216 -6.55 3.36 3.26
N HIS A 217 -7.25 2.23 3.30
CA HIS A 217 -6.61 0.94 3.43
C HIS A 217 -5.79 0.63 2.17
N HIS A 218 -4.55 0.18 2.35
CA HIS A 218 -3.61 -0.08 1.26
C HIS A 218 -4.11 -1.13 0.24
N SER A 219 -5.10 -1.95 0.64
CA SER A 219 -5.78 -2.92 -0.22
C SER A 219 -6.67 -2.32 -1.31
N ILE A 220 -7.10 -1.06 -1.18
CA ILE A 220 -7.95 -0.40 -2.21
C ILE A 220 -7.19 0.64 -3.02
N LEU A 221 -6.15 1.23 -2.46
CA LEU A 221 -5.45 2.37 -3.03
C LEU A 221 -3.98 2.30 -2.63
N ASP A 222 -3.09 2.41 -3.60
CA ASP A 222 -1.67 2.63 -3.36
C ASP A 222 -1.32 4.13 -3.48
N GLY A 223 -0.08 4.50 -3.14
CA GLY A 223 0.33 5.91 -3.16
C GLY A 223 0.20 6.56 -4.54
N GLU A 224 0.43 5.83 -5.62
CA GLU A 224 0.31 6.34 -6.99
C GLU A 224 -1.15 6.57 -7.38
N ALA A 225 -2.02 5.60 -7.13
CA ALA A 225 -3.45 5.70 -7.39
C ALA A 225 -4.09 6.80 -6.52
N LEU A 226 -3.59 7.00 -5.31
CA LEU A 226 -4.01 8.11 -4.44
C LEU A 226 -3.67 9.47 -5.07
N MET A 227 -2.44 9.67 -5.54
CA MET A 227 -2.08 10.93 -6.22
C MET A 227 -2.95 11.17 -7.46
N LYS A 228 -3.20 10.12 -8.26
CA LYS A 228 -4.10 10.19 -9.42
C LYS A 228 -5.53 10.55 -9.00
N LEU A 229 -6.06 9.94 -7.94
CA LEU A 229 -7.39 10.23 -7.41
C LEU A 229 -7.50 11.68 -6.93
N THR A 230 -6.50 12.16 -6.19
CA THR A 230 -6.44 13.55 -5.72
C THR A 230 -6.42 14.49 -6.92
N VAL A 231 -5.53 14.29 -7.89
CA VAL A 231 -5.48 15.12 -9.10
C VAL A 231 -6.80 15.07 -9.86
N ALA A 232 -7.37 13.89 -10.12
CA ALA A 232 -8.61 13.75 -10.86
C ALA A 232 -9.83 14.35 -10.14
N SER A 233 -9.80 14.45 -8.81
CA SER A 233 -10.87 15.08 -8.02
C SER A 233 -10.80 16.61 -8.04
N TYR A 234 -9.63 17.19 -8.38
CA TYR A 234 -9.38 18.63 -8.35
C TYR A 234 -9.11 19.27 -9.70
N ALA A 235 -8.61 18.51 -10.68
CA ALA A 235 -8.44 18.97 -12.05
C ALA A 235 -9.82 19.11 -12.70
N ASP A 236 -10.07 20.27 -13.33
CA ASP A 236 -11.27 20.47 -14.13
C ASP A 236 -11.33 19.37 -15.20
N LYS A 237 -12.51 18.75 -15.31
CA LYS A 237 -12.73 17.49 -16.04
C LYS A 237 -12.40 17.62 -17.53
N GLU A 238 -11.15 17.38 -17.90
CA GLU A 238 -10.79 16.92 -19.24
C GLU A 238 -9.68 15.86 -19.12
N ASN A 239 -10.05 14.60 -19.38
CA ASN A 239 -9.14 13.54 -19.87
C ASN A 239 -8.25 12.74 -18.90
N THR A 240 -8.70 12.31 -17.72
CA THR A 240 -7.96 11.26 -16.97
C THR A 240 -8.83 10.22 -16.25
N ALA A 241 -9.68 9.52 -17.00
CA ALA A 241 -10.32 8.30 -16.49
C ALA A 241 -10.32 7.15 -17.50
N THR A 242 -9.25 6.98 -18.28
CA THR A 242 -8.95 5.67 -18.87
C THR A 242 -8.28 4.82 -17.79
N THR A 243 -9.10 4.30 -16.88
CA THR A 243 -8.70 3.10 -16.14
C THR A 243 -8.70 1.99 -17.17
N SER A 244 -7.55 1.76 -17.81
CA SER A 244 -7.34 0.59 -18.65
C SER A 244 -7.51 -0.63 -17.75
N GLU A 245 -8.72 -1.16 -17.68
CA GLU A 245 -8.90 -2.57 -17.36
C GLU A 245 -8.12 -3.32 -18.42
N LYS A 246 -6.88 -3.70 -18.09
CA LYS A 246 -6.12 -4.65 -18.89
C LYS A 246 -6.99 -5.91 -18.91
N THR A 247 -7.71 -6.12 -20.00
CA THR A 247 -8.22 -7.42 -20.41
C THR A 247 -7.01 -8.33 -20.51
N SER A 248 -6.68 -8.94 -19.38
CA SER A 248 -5.56 -9.82 -19.24
C SER A 248 -5.88 -11.07 -20.03
N ASN A 249 -5.30 -11.15 -21.23
CA ASN A 249 -5.31 -12.36 -22.03
C ASN A 249 -4.81 -13.54 -21.19
N VAL A 250 -5.45 -14.70 -21.37
CA VAL A 250 -5.10 -15.95 -20.68
C VAL A 250 -3.61 -16.28 -20.83
N ILE A 251 -3.03 -15.93 -21.98
CA ILE A 251 -1.60 -16.09 -22.28
C ILE A 251 -0.73 -15.27 -21.32
N MET A 252 -1.08 -14.01 -21.02
CA MET A 252 -0.30 -13.21 -20.05
C MET A 252 -0.37 -13.81 -18.64
N LYS A 253 -1.53 -14.33 -18.22
CA LYS A 253 -1.65 -15.01 -16.92
C LYS A 253 -0.80 -16.28 -16.85
N LEU A 254 -0.70 -17.02 -17.95
CA LEU A 254 0.16 -18.20 -18.04
C LEU A 254 1.64 -17.81 -18.01
N CYS A 255 2.04 -16.73 -18.67
CA CYS A 255 3.40 -16.18 -18.59
C CYS A 255 3.74 -15.72 -17.16
N GLU A 256 2.86 -14.95 -16.52
CA GLU A 256 3.04 -14.51 -15.12
C GLU A 256 3.13 -15.71 -14.16
N LEU A 257 2.34 -16.76 -14.39
CA LEU A 257 2.38 -17.99 -13.62
C LEU A 257 3.71 -18.73 -13.83
N TYR A 258 4.19 -18.80 -15.07
CA TYR A 258 5.48 -19.41 -15.41
C TYR A 258 6.65 -18.65 -14.77
N GLU A 259 6.66 -17.32 -14.87
CA GLU A 259 7.66 -16.47 -14.21
C GLU A 259 7.64 -16.65 -12.69
N SER A 260 6.45 -16.67 -12.09
CA SER A 260 6.29 -16.92 -10.65
C SER A 260 6.79 -18.31 -10.26
N PHE A 261 6.59 -19.31 -11.11
CA PHE A 261 7.07 -20.68 -10.88
C PHE A 261 8.59 -20.79 -10.99
N LEU A 262 9.20 -20.16 -12.00
CA LEU A 262 10.66 -20.07 -12.13
C LEU A 262 11.28 -19.33 -10.94
N ALA A 263 10.68 -18.20 -10.54
CA ALA A 263 11.08 -17.45 -9.37
C ALA A 263 10.99 -18.30 -8.10
N PHE A 264 9.91 -19.07 -7.93
CA PHE A 264 9.75 -19.98 -6.79
C PHE A 264 10.81 -21.08 -6.74
N ILE A 265 11.31 -21.55 -7.88
CA ILE A 265 12.38 -22.55 -7.94
C ILE A 265 13.76 -21.91 -7.70
N LEU A 266 14.04 -20.77 -8.35
CA LEU A 266 15.38 -20.18 -8.39
C LEU A 266 15.68 -19.28 -7.18
N ILE A 267 14.69 -18.55 -6.67
CA ILE A 267 14.88 -17.59 -5.57
C ILE A 267 15.28 -18.30 -4.27
N PRO A 268 14.67 -19.43 -3.83
CA PRO A 268 15.11 -20.11 -2.63
C PRO A 268 16.56 -20.59 -2.71
N SER A 269 16.96 -21.16 -3.85
CA SER A 269 18.36 -21.58 -4.08
C SER A 269 19.32 -20.39 -4.03
N TRP A 270 18.97 -19.27 -4.66
CA TRP A 270 19.75 -18.03 -4.61
C TRP A 270 19.76 -17.38 -3.22
N CYS A 271 18.65 -17.42 -2.49
CA CYS A 271 18.53 -16.92 -1.12
C CYS A 271 19.34 -17.76 -0.15
N VAL A 272 19.30 -19.09 -0.24
CA VAL A 272 20.14 -19.98 0.58
C VAL A 272 21.61 -19.72 0.28
N LEU A 273 21.98 -19.59 -1.00
CA LEU A 273 23.35 -19.25 -1.40
C LEU A 273 23.78 -17.89 -0.82
N ASN A 274 22.95 -16.85 -0.95
CA ASN A 274 23.26 -15.52 -0.40
C ASN A 274 23.24 -15.49 1.14
N PHE A 275 22.36 -16.24 1.79
CA PHE A 275 22.23 -16.27 3.24
C PHE A 275 23.40 -17.02 3.89
N VAL A 276 23.88 -18.09 3.24
CA VAL A 276 25.07 -18.83 3.66
C VAL A 276 26.35 -18.04 3.37
N LEU A 277 26.41 -17.30 2.24
CA LEU A 277 27.63 -16.59 1.82
C LEU A 277 27.74 -15.15 2.34
N LYS A 278 26.65 -14.43 2.63
CA LYS A 278 26.70 -13.05 3.14
C LYS A 278 26.60 -13.05 4.67
N LYS A 279 27.65 -12.55 5.33
CA LYS A 279 27.59 -12.11 6.73
C LYS A 279 26.40 -11.17 6.91
N ARG A 280 25.53 -11.48 7.88
CA ARG A 280 24.38 -10.64 8.25
C ARG A 280 24.87 -9.21 8.52
N ARG A 281 24.48 -8.26 7.67
CA ARG A 281 24.63 -6.84 8.00
C ARG A 281 23.53 -6.50 9.01
N LYS A 282 23.90 -5.91 10.14
CA LYS A 282 22.92 -5.33 11.07
C LYS A 282 22.24 -4.15 10.36
N HIS A 283 20.92 -4.12 10.36
CA HIS A 283 20.16 -3.01 9.80
C HIS A 283 20.11 -1.88 10.84
N THR A 284 20.86 -0.80 10.59
CA THR A 284 21.03 0.32 11.52
C THR A 284 19.78 1.18 11.73
N ILE A 285 18.77 1.10 10.86
CA ILE A 285 17.60 2.00 10.90
C ILE A 285 16.37 1.36 11.57
N LEU A 286 16.32 0.02 11.69
CA LEU A 286 15.11 -0.72 12.10
C LEU A 286 15.36 -1.74 13.22
N ASP A 287 16.44 -1.59 14.00
CA ASP A 287 16.76 -2.52 15.10
C ASP A 287 15.78 -2.41 16.31
N GLY A 288 14.79 -1.51 16.24
CA GLY A 288 13.74 -1.34 17.24
C GLY A 288 12.37 -1.87 16.80
N LYS A 289 11.56 -2.35 17.76
CA LYS A 289 10.13 -2.58 17.55
C LYS A 289 9.48 -1.24 17.14
N THR A 290 8.86 -1.19 15.96
CA THR A 290 8.08 -0.02 15.52
C THR A 290 6.93 0.23 16.51
N SER A 291 6.70 1.48 16.93
CA SER A 291 5.69 1.82 17.94
C SER A 291 4.23 1.63 17.48
N ASN A 292 4.00 1.24 16.22
CA ASN A 292 2.69 1.16 15.57
C ASN A 292 1.87 2.45 15.63
N GLN A 293 2.52 3.58 15.96
CA GLN A 293 1.90 4.89 16.05
C GLN A 293 2.53 5.81 15.00
N TYR A 294 1.68 6.55 14.30
CA TYR A 294 2.10 7.63 13.42
C TYR A 294 2.24 8.91 14.23
N HIS A 295 3.42 9.49 14.17
CA HIS A 295 3.67 10.84 14.66
C HIS A 295 3.85 11.75 13.45
N TYR A 296 2.86 12.59 13.20
CA TYR A 296 3.01 13.65 12.21
C TYR A 296 3.89 14.74 12.84
N ALA A 297 4.88 15.18 12.08
CA ALA A 297 5.64 16.38 12.35
C ALA A 297 5.58 17.24 11.10
N ILE A 298 4.90 18.38 11.19
CA ILE A 298 4.80 19.33 10.10
C ILE A 298 5.67 20.52 10.47
N ASN A 299 6.79 20.64 9.77
CA ASN A 299 7.57 21.86 9.79
C ASN A 299 7.31 22.61 8.49
N ILE A 300 6.64 23.75 8.61
CA ILE A 300 6.35 24.64 7.49
C ILE A 300 7.18 25.86 7.76
N GLU A 301 7.92 26.29 6.76
CA GLU A 301 8.70 27.50 6.89
C GLU A 301 7.79 28.71 7.11
N ASP A 302 8.16 29.56 8.06
CA ASP A 302 7.50 30.85 8.26
C ASP A 302 7.70 31.78 7.04
N HIS A 303 8.71 31.49 6.21
CA HIS A 303 9.05 32.22 4.99
C HIS A 303 9.37 31.24 3.85
N SER A 304 8.90 31.49 2.62
CA SER A 304 9.00 30.55 1.47
C SER A 304 10.42 30.40 0.87
N GLY A 305 11.40 29.97 1.66
CA GLY A 305 12.81 29.96 1.32
C GLY A 305 13.33 28.65 0.71
N TYR A 306 12.95 27.46 1.19
CA TYR A 306 13.57 26.20 0.76
C TYR A 306 13.21 25.86 -0.67
N VAL A 307 11.97 26.10 -1.12
CA VAL A 307 11.60 25.88 -2.54
C VAL A 307 12.47 26.75 -3.45
N GLN A 308 12.73 28.00 -3.07
CA GLN A 308 13.61 28.88 -3.83
C GLN A 308 15.07 28.42 -3.78
N LYS A 309 15.55 27.94 -2.62
CA LYS A 309 16.89 27.34 -2.48
C LYS A 309 17.05 26.11 -3.37
N ILE A 310 16.06 25.20 -3.39
CA ILE A 310 16.07 24.02 -4.26
C ILE A 310 16.10 24.45 -5.73
N LYS A 311 15.28 25.43 -6.13
CA LYS A 311 15.31 26.00 -7.49
C LYS A 311 16.67 26.59 -7.85
N ARG A 312 17.32 27.33 -6.92
CA ARG A 312 18.66 27.89 -7.10
C ARG A 312 19.76 26.83 -7.19
N ILE A 313 19.67 25.74 -6.45
CA ILE A 313 20.62 24.62 -6.53
C ILE A 313 20.41 23.89 -7.86
N LYS A 314 19.16 23.60 -8.22
CA LYS A 314 18.80 22.98 -9.50
C LYS A 314 19.34 23.79 -10.69
N SER A 315 19.20 25.12 -10.68
CA SER A 315 19.70 25.96 -11.77
C SER A 315 21.22 25.95 -11.92
N LYS A 316 21.97 25.55 -10.89
CA LYS A 316 23.44 25.45 -10.92
C LYS A 316 23.94 24.07 -11.38
N ILE A 317 23.08 23.06 -11.43
CA ILE A 317 23.47 21.68 -11.76
C ILE A 317 22.75 21.24 -13.05
N PRO A 318 23.45 21.22 -14.20
CA PRO A 318 22.87 20.79 -15.46
C PRO A 318 22.30 19.37 -15.37
N GLY A 319 21.07 19.17 -15.84
CA GLY A 319 20.39 17.86 -15.82
C GLY A 319 19.78 17.45 -14.48
N ALA A 320 19.96 18.22 -13.40
CA ALA A 320 19.34 17.91 -12.12
C ALA A 320 17.82 18.18 -12.12
N SER A 321 17.06 17.22 -11.61
CA SER A 321 15.63 17.42 -11.34
C SER A 321 15.42 18.07 -9.96
N PHE A 322 14.26 18.70 -9.76
CA PHE A 322 13.90 19.25 -8.44
C PHE A 322 13.92 18.15 -7.36
N SER A 323 13.35 16.99 -7.67
CA SER A 323 13.29 15.84 -6.77
C SER A 323 14.68 15.29 -6.43
N ALA A 324 15.62 15.29 -7.38
CA ALA A 324 16.99 14.86 -7.11
C ALA A 324 17.64 15.73 -6.02
N VAL A 325 17.55 17.05 -6.16
CA VAL A 325 18.09 17.99 -5.16
C VAL A 325 17.43 17.80 -3.80
N LEU A 326 16.10 17.65 -3.76
CA LEU A 326 15.35 17.43 -2.53
C LEU A 326 15.77 16.11 -1.84
N PHE A 327 15.79 15.00 -2.57
CA PHE A 327 16.12 13.69 -2.01
C PHE A 327 17.58 13.61 -1.57
N THR A 328 18.50 14.27 -2.27
CA THR A 328 19.89 14.38 -1.80
C THR A 328 19.98 15.13 -0.47
N ALA A 329 19.25 16.24 -0.30
CA ALA A 329 19.23 16.98 0.96
C ALA A 329 18.65 16.13 2.11
N VAL A 330 17.53 15.43 1.86
CA VAL A 330 16.93 14.52 2.84
C VAL A 330 17.89 13.37 3.19
N SER A 331 18.54 12.78 2.20
CA SER A 331 19.52 11.71 2.41
C SER A 331 20.70 12.16 3.27
N ALA A 332 21.22 13.37 3.03
CA ALA A 332 22.32 13.93 3.82
C ALA A 332 21.88 14.21 5.27
N SER A 333 20.67 14.73 5.48
CA SER A 333 20.12 14.94 6.83
C SER A 333 19.90 13.62 7.58
N LEU A 334 19.42 12.58 6.89
CA LEU A 334 19.25 11.25 7.48
C LEU A 334 20.60 10.60 7.80
N GLU A 335 21.60 10.75 6.95
CA GLU A 335 22.95 10.28 7.20
C GLU A 335 23.53 10.94 8.46
N GLU A 336 23.41 12.26 8.57
CA GLU A 336 23.87 12.98 9.76
C GLU A 336 23.13 12.53 11.03
N PHE A 337 21.82 12.30 10.95
CA PHE A 337 21.01 11.86 12.09
C PHE A 337 21.25 10.40 12.50
N CYS A 338 21.59 9.52 11.56
CA CYS A 338 21.72 8.08 11.81
C CYS A 338 23.17 7.63 12.08
N ILE A 339 24.18 8.38 11.64
CA ILE A 339 25.60 8.01 11.77
C ILE A 339 26.28 8.70 12.95
N LYS A 340 25.82 9.90 13.35
CA LYS A 340 26.20 10.53 14.62
C LYS A 340 25.25 10.07 15.73
#